data_AF-A0A1I0W2V8-F1
#
_entry.id   AF-A0A1I0W2V8-F1
#
_cell.length_a   1.000
_cell.length_b   1.000
_cell.length_c   1.000
_cell.angle_alpha   90.00
_cell.angle_beta   90.00
_cell.angle_gamma   90.00
#
_symmetry.space_group_name_H-M   'P 1'
#
loop_
_entity.id
_entity.type
_entity.pdbx_description
1 polymer ?
#
loop_
_entity_poly.entity_id
_entity_poly.type
_entity_poly.pdbx_seq_one_letter_code
_entity_poly.pdbx_strand_id
1 'polypeptide(L)'
;MKMNKKLSRMAIALLAVSEAGAAHAGTAIPFDNGMTLDWGLDTFYTLASRVHNPNSLLAGPTNAGGNDGDNNFKKGTFTANRIGALFTSKLSKGDSGLVMSGSTFYDAAYHGHNDNPGPINNPGPVNQFPDQTQRYQGGYTRLLDAYGYTSFNFGDSSRATVRLGRHVVSWGEGLFFPSISLAQGPADGTKIGIPGTVTRDVLLPEDQLSSVIQVTPKWSLLTQLQYNFHETLAPSSGSYLNTSDGVGPGGTCLGPDVTIPAVPGLFKGFSGCSFGVRGNDIKPGRFGQWGIGTRYRVTSETEIGLYFLNYNDRTPLPVINSFTPGTKTPAFFNIAGNQIGNGSYQVRYFNDVKLLGSTFSTTFGAVTLAGELSYKMGAPVLVNTVVNPATNATVPNPTRADITQVNLNAFANLGRSPIADSVLLLGEISAIGVNHVQAIQAPGVDALGAAAAAFPSSDKLTFTNRGIAAQGQIVLGYPGITPNWDLTVPISYAQQLKGRTLTGGVGGQGDKRASFGASFIRNNNLAITFTYLAYLGSPSLDLVHYRALTDRNQVSVDMKYSF
;
A
#
# COMPACT_ATOMS: atom_id res chain seq x y z
N MET A 1 22.81 -28.71 -0.18
CA MET A 1 22.46 -27.27 -0.23
C MET A 1 23.67 -26.49 -0.72
N LYS A 2 23.77 -26.22 -2.04
CA LYS A 2 24.82 -25.35 -2.59
C LYS A 2 24.31 -23.90 -2.49
N MET A 3 24.59 -23.22 -1.37
CA MET A 3 24.45 -21.76 -1.34
C MET A 3 25.37 -21.21 -2.42
N ASN A 4 24.83 -20.49 -3.40
CA ASN A 4 25.62 -19.75 -4.38
C ASN A 4 26.44 -18.70 -3.62
N LYS A 5 27.72 -19.03 -3.35
CA LYS A 5 28.71 -18.21 -2.64
C LYS A 5 29.22 -17.05 -3.51
N LYS A 6 28.33 -16.21 -4.02
CA LYS A 6 28.71 -14.91 -4.55
C LYS A 6 27.88 -13.88 -3.83
N LEU A 7 28.42 -13.32 -2.74
CA LEU A 7 27.98 -12.00 -2.31
C LEU A 7 27.99 -11.12 -3.57
N SER A 8 26.85 -10.52 -3.89
CA SER A 8 26.73 -9.60 -5.02
C SER A 8 27.86 -8.57 -4.89
N ARG A 9 28.51 -8.21 -6.00
CA ARG A 9 29.54 -7.15 -6.03
C ARG A 9 29.01 -5.85 -5.40
N MET A 10 27.69 -5.63 -5.39
CA MET A 10 27.02 -4.54 -4.68
C MET A 10 27.10 -4.65 -3.15
N ALA A 11 26.94 -5.85 -2.57
CA ALA A 11 27.03 -6.04 -1.12
C ALA A 11 28.45 -5.77 -0.59
N ILE A 12 29.46 -6.12 -1.39
CA ILE A 12 30.87 -5.81 -1.09
C ILE A 12 31.14 -4.30 -1.21
N ALA A 13 30.58 -3.63 -2.22
CA ALA A 13 30.71 -2.19 -2.39
C ALA A 13 30.06 -1.40 -1.22
N LEU A 14 28.91 -1.85 -0.71
CA LEU A 14 28.26 -1.25 0.46
C LEU A 14 29.04 -1.47 1.76
N LEU A 15 29.61 -2.67 1.96
CA LEU A 15 30.51 -2.94 3.09
C LEU A 15 31.75 -2.03 3.03
N ALA A 16 32.32 -1.79 1.85
CA ALA A 16 33.42 -0.87 1.67
C ALA A 16 33.04 0.60 1.93
N VAL A 17 31.79 1.01 1.65
CA VAL A 17 31.27 2.34 2.02
C VAL A 17 31.07 2.46 3.54
N SER A 18 30.71 1.37 4.23
CA SER A 18 30.61 1.35 5.70
C SER A 18 31.95 1.43 6.43
N GLU A 19 33.06 1.19 5.71
CA GLU A 19 34.44 1.33 6.21
C GLU A 19 35.12 2.65 5.78
N ALA A 20 34.48 3.47 4.93
CA ALA A 20 34.97 4.79 4.61
C ALA A 20 34.85 5.69 5.85
N GLY A 21 36.00 6.14 6.37
CA GLY A 21 36.12 6.90 7.61
C GLY A 21 35.26 8.18 7.63
N ALA A 22 35.04 8.69 8.86
CA ALA A 22 34.29 9.90 9.22
C ALA A 22 33.62 10.62 8.05
N ALA A 23 32.53 10.05 7.53
CA ALA A 23 31.66 10.78 6.64
C ALA A 23 31.16 12.00 7.44
N HIS A 24 31.39 13.21 6.92
CA HIS A 24 30.80 14.45 7.42
C HIS A 24 29.28 14.37 7.22
N ALA A 25 28.64 13.68 8.14
CA ALA A 25 27.23 13.37 8.17
C ALA A 25 26.45 14.57 8.71
N GLY A 26 25.58 15.15 7.86
CA GLY A 26 24.40 15.92 8.30
C GLY A 26 24.61 17.23 9.06
N THR A 27 25.81 17.81 9.12
CA THR A 27 25.99 19.11 9.76
C THR A 27 25.27 20.19 8.97
N ALA A 28 24.37 20.91 9.64
CA ALA A 28 23.68 22.06 9.08
C ALA A 28 24.69 23.06 8.49
N ILE A 29 24.39 23.56 7.28
CA ILE A 29 25.24 24.51 6.56
C ILE A 29 24.63 25.91 6.76
N PRO A 30 25.20 26.75 7.64
CA PRO A 30 24.78 28.13 7.77
C PRO A 30 25.33 28.96 6.60
N PHE A 31 24.55 29.94 6.14
CA PHE A 31 24.95 30.93 5.14
C PHE A 31 25.02 32.32 5.78
N ASP A 32 25.89 33.18 5.26
CA ASP A 32 26.11 34.54 5.77
C ASP A 32 24.85 35.43 5.75
N ASN A 33 23.88 35.10 4.90
CA ASN A 33 22.61 35.81 4.79
C ASN A 33 21.55 35.36 5.82
N GLY A 34 21.92 34.54 6.80
CA GLY A 34 21.05 34.02 7.85
C GLY A 34 20.19 32.82 7.43
N MET A 35 20.46 32.21 6.27
CA MET A 35 19.86 30.92 5.91
C MET A 35 20.62 29.77 6.56
N THR A 36 19.91 28.67 6.81
CA THR A 36 20.50 27.40 7.25
C THR A 36 19.97 26.26 6.37
N LEU A 37 20.85 25.45 5.81
CA LEU A 37 20.51 24.21 5.11
C LEU A 37 20.76 23.01 6.03
N ASP A 38 19.68 22.39 6.49
CA ASP A 38 19.70 21.06 7.08
C ASP A 38 19.59 20.02 5.97
N TRP A 39 20.37 18.95 6.03
CA TRP A 39 20.29 17.85 5.08
C TRP A 39 20.61 16.52 5.77
N GLY A 40 20.11 15.44 5.20
CA GLY A 40 20.39 14.09 5.65
C GLY A 40 20.25 13.09 4.51
N LEU A 41 21.02 12.02 4.58
CA LEU A 41 21.00 10.95 3.60
C LEU A 41 20.91 9.61 4.33
N ASP A 42 19.82 8.89 4.11
CA ASP A 42 19.73 7.50 4.54
C ASP A 42 20.05 6.59 3.36
N THR A 43 20.87 5.56 3.60
CA THR A 43 21.13 4.48 2.62
C THR A 43 20.66 3.14 3.18
N PHE A 44 20.16 2.29 2.29
CA PHE A 44 19.53 1.03 2.65
C PHE A 44 20.06 -0.11 1.78
N TYR A 45 20.26 -1.26 2.39
CA TYR A 45 20.43 -2.52 1.68
C TYR A 45 19.54 -3.60 2.29
N THR A 46 18.70 -4.22 1.46
CA THR A 46 17.77 -5.27 1.87
C THR A 46 18.01 -6.52 1.06
N LEU A 47 18.24 -7.64 1.75
CA LEU A 47 18.25 -8.97 1.16
C LEU A 47 17.14 -9.80 1.79
N ALA A 48 16.19 -10.29 0.99
CA ALA A 48 15.07 -11.10 1.47
C ALA A 48 14.89 -12.35 0.61
N SER A 49 14.41 -13.44 1.22
CA SER A 49 14.20 -14.72 0.54
C SER A 49 12.96 -15.46 1.02
N ARG A 50 12.29 -16.13 0.08
CA ARG A 50 11.12 -16.97 0.32
C ARG A 50 11.48 -18.25 1.10
N VAL A 51 10.70 -18.58 2.13
CA VAL A 51 11.00 -19.69 3.04
C VAL A 51 10.30 -21.01 2.65
N HIS A 52 9.11 -20.93 2.07
CA HIS A 52 8.29 -22.10 1.73
C HIS A 52 8.08 -22.25 0.22
N ASN A 53 7.73 -23.46 -0.22
CA ASN A 53 7.33 -23.69 -1.60
C ASN A 53 6.00 -22.98 -1.89
N PRO A 54 5.76 -22.55 -3.15
CA PRO A 54 4.45 -22.09 -3.57
C PRO A 54 3.35 -23.11 -3.26
N ASN A 55 2.22 -22.64 -2.75
CA ASN A 55 1.08 -23.50 -2.46
C ASN A 55 0.34 -23.86 -3.76
N SER A 56 -0.05 -25.11 -3.95
CA SER A 56 -0.69 -25.57 -5.18
C SER A 56 -2.05 -24.93 -5.48
N LEU A 57 -2.81 -24.51 -4.46
CA LEU A 57 -4.07 -23.79 -4.66
C LEU A 57 -3.82 -22.37 -5.17
N LEU A 58 -2.80 -21.69 -4.62
CA LEU A 58 -2.50 -20.29 -4.93
C LEU A 58 -1.72 -20.15 -6.24
N ALA A 59 -0.76 -21.04 -6.49
CA ALA A 59 0.00 -21.13 -7.74
C ALA A 59 -0.81 -21.74 -8.90
N GLY A 60 -1.89 -22.46 -8.59
CA GLY A 60 -2.66 -23.25 -9.54
C GLY A 60 -3.52 -22.43 -10.51
N PRO A 61 -4.07 -23.07 -11.56
CA PRO A 61 -4.84 -22.42 -12.61
C PRO A 61 -6.17 -21.83 -12.13
N THR A 62 -6.69 -22.26 -10.98
CA THR A 62 -7.88 -21.68 -10.36
C THR A 62 -7.66 -20.24 -9.87
N ASN A 63 -6.40 -19.83 -9.71
CA ASN A 63 -6.00 -18.47 -9.35
C ASN A 63 -5.25 -17.78 -10.50
N ALA A 64 -5.54 -18.12 -11.76
CA ALA A 64 -4.84 -17.57 -12.92
C ALA A 64 -4.87 -16.03 -13.00
N GLY A 65 -5.74 -15.33 -12.27
CA GLY A 65 -5.78 -13.86 -12.19
C GLY A 65 -4.86 -13.22 -11.13
N GLY A 66 -4.10 -14.03 -10.38
CA GLY A 66 -3.30 -13.55 -9.25
C GLY A 66 -2.27 -14.54 -8.75
N ASN A 67 -1.74 -15.40 -9.63
CA ASN A 67 -0.79 -16.45 -9.30
C ASN A 67 0.63 -16.19 -9.83
N ASP A 68 0.86 -15.13 -10.62
CA ASP A 68 2.22 -14.84 -11.12
C ASP A 68 3.17 -14.55 -9.95
N GLY A 69 2.72 -13.83 -8.92
CA GLY A 69 3.50 -13.61 -7.70
C GLY A 69 3.88 -14.89 -6.96
N ASP A 70 3.11 -15.97 -7.10
CA ASP A 70 3.39 -17.29 -6.53
C ASP A 70 4.46 -18.00 -7.35
N ASN A 71 4.24 -18.02 -8.66
CA ASN A 71 5.01 -18.81 -9.62
C ASN A 71 6.37 -18.19 -9.93
N ASN A 72 6.50 -16.86 -9.83
CA ASN A 72 7.74 -16.14 -10.09
C ASN A 72 8.84 -16.37 -9.04
N PHE A 73 8.51 -16.93 -7.86
CA PHE A 73 9.44 -17.09 -6.75
C PHE A 73 9.37 -18.49 -6.12
N LYS A 74 10.37 -19.33 -6.40
CA LYS A 74 10.54 -20.62 -5.70
C LYS A 74 11.07 -20.40 -4.27
N LYS A 75 10.99 -21.47 -3.46
CA LYS A 75 11.65 -21.50 -2.16
C LYS A 75 13.15 -21.19 -2.31
N GLY A 76 13.64 -20.27 -1.48
CA GLY A 76 15.04 -19.85 -1.47
C GLY A 76 15.39 -18.79 -2.53
N THR A 77 14.50 -18.47 -3.47
CA THR A 77 14.69 -17.36 -4.41
C THR A 77 14.64 -16.04 -3.65
N PHE A 78 15.44 -15.07 -4.08
CA PHE A 78 15.45 -13.74 -3.47
C PHE A 78 14.18 -12.97 -3.86
N THR A 79 13.50 -12.43 -2.86
CA THR A 79 12.30 -11.59 -3.00
C THR A 79 12.65 -10.10 -2.97
N ALA A 80 13.85 -9.79 -2.46
CA ALA A 80 14.51 -8.50 -2.56
C ALA A 80 16.03 -8.69 -2.56
N ASN A 81 16.73 -7.96 -3.41
CA ASN A 81 18.17 -7.73 -3.39
C ASN A 81 18.40 -6.27 -3.77
N ARG A 82 18.08 -5.41 -2.80
CA ARG A 82 17.75 -4.01 -2.99
C ARG A 82 18.81 -3.11 -2.36
N ILE A 83 19.29 -2.15 -3.12
CA ILE A 83 20.00 -0.98 -2.61
C ILE A 83 19.10 0.25 -2.79
N GLY A 84 19.10 1.16 -1.83
CA GLY A 84 18.34 2.40 -1.95
C GLY A 84 18.95 3.55 -1.18
N ALA A 85 18.48 4.75 -1.48
CA ALA A 85 18.84 5.98 -0.78
C ALA A 85 17.63 6.91 -0.66
N LEU A 86 17.55 7.63 0.46
CA LEU A 86 16.58 8.68 0.74
C LEU A 86 17.33 9.94 1.14
N PHE A 87 17.21 10.97 0.32
CA PHE A 87 17.73 12.29 0.60
C PHE A 87 16.64 13.18 1.18
N THR A 88 17.00 13.97 2.19
CA THR A 88 16.13 15.01 2.77
C THR A 88 16.91 16.30 2.92
N SER A 89 16.23 17.43 2.71
CA SER A 89 16.80 18.76 2.88
C SER A 89 15.75 19.78 3.30
N LYS A 90 16.20 20.77 4.05
CA LYS A 90 15.42 21.91 4.49
C LYS A 90 16.32 23.15 4.48
N LEU A 91 16.04 24.08 3.59
CA LEU A 91 16.62 25.42 3.63
C LEU A 91 15.67 26.33 4.40
N SER A 92 16.15 27.01 5.44
CA SER A 92 15.30 27.85 6.30
C SER A 92 15.91 29.22 6.57
N LYS A 93 15.04 30.23 6.75
CA LYS A 93 15.40 31.58 7.18
C LYS A 93 14.22 32.19 7.96
N GLY A 94 14.43 32.45 9.25
CA GLY A 94 13.36 32.92 10.13
C GLY A 94 12.17 31.95 10.13
N ASP A 95 10.98 32.47 9.86
CA ASP A 95 9.73 31.70 9.82
C ASP A 95 9.43 31.02 8.48
N SER A 96 10.32 31.13 7.49
CA SER A 96 10.11 30.57 6.15
C SER A 96 11.15 29.53 5.78
N GLY A 97 10.80 28.63 4.87
CA GLY A 97 11.75 27.65 4.33
C GLY A 97 11.26 26.87 3.13
N LEU A 98 12.19 26.17 2.50
CA LEU A 98 11.97 25.23 1.41
C LEU A 98 12.38 23.84 1.88
N VAL A 99 11.53 22.85 1.64
CA VAL A 99 11.77 21.45 1.98
C VAL A 99 11.76 20.64 0.70
N MET A 100 12.77 19.79 0.55
CA MET A 100 12.89 18.86 -0.57
C MET A 100 13.35 17.50 -0.08
N SER A 101 12.69 16.44 -0.53
CA SER A 101 13.11 15.06 -0.28
C SER A 101 12.93 14.20 -1.52
N GLY A 102 13.75 13.18 -1.67
CA GLY A 102 13.69 12.28 -2.83
C GLY A 102 14.34 10.95 -2.53
N SER A 103 13.83 9.89 -3.15
CA SER A 103 14.34 8.54 -2.97
C SER A 103 14.67 7.88 -4.29
N THR A 104 15.60 6.93 -4.24
CA THR A 104 15.97 6.08 -5.36
C THR A 104 16.30 4.69 -4.87
N PHE A 105 16.10 3.68 -5.72
CA PHE A 105 16.50 2.32 -5.42
C PHE A 105 16.72 1.51 -6.68
N TYR A 106 17.43 0.39 -6.50
CA TYR A 106 17.60 -0.67 -7.47
C TYR A 106 17.50 -2.01 -6.76
N ASP A 107 16.66 -2.91 -7.25
CA ASP A 107 16.40 -4.25 -6.73
C ASP A 107 16.65 -5.30 -7.80
N ALA A 108 17.78 -6.00 -7.66
CA ALA A 108 18.24 -6.99 -8.62
C ALA A 108 17.32 -8.22 -8.72
N ALA A 109 16.42 -8.45 -7.73
CA ALA A 109 15.47 -9.56 -7.77
C ALA A 109 14.48 -9.46 -8.94
N TYR A 110 14.27 -8.25 -9.49
CA TYR A 110 13.28 -7.99 -10.54
C TYR A 110 13.87 -7.68 -11.92
N HIS A 111 15.20 -7.60 -12.06
CA HIS A 111 15.89 -7.31 -13.34
C HIS A 111 16.41 -8.57 -14.05
N GLY A 112 16.08 -9.75 -13.54
CA GLY A 112 16.54 -11.04 -14.05
C GLY A 112 15.40 -11.95 -14.51
N HIS A 113 15.75 -13.21 -14.80
CA HIS A 113 14.77 -14.26 -15.02
C HIS A 113 14.04 -14.59 -13.72
N ASN A 114 12.75 -14.86 -13.83
CA ASN A 114 11.92 -15.35 -12.73
C ASN A 114 11.75 -16.88 -12.80
N ASP A 115 11.07 -17.46 -11.81
CA ASP A 115 10.90 -18.90 -11.67
C ASP A 115 9.68 -19.51 -12.38
N ASN A 116 8.85 -18.71 -13.05
CA ASN A 116 7.52 -19.09 -13.51
C ASN A 116 7.56 -20.23 -14.55
N PRO A 117 6.84 -21.34 -14.32
CA PRO A 117 6.79 -22.47 -15.25
C PRO A 117 5.59 -22.41 -16.21
N GLY A 118 4.65 -21.48 -16.03
CA GLY A 118 3.31 -21.55 -16.62
C GLY A 118 2.88 -20.27 -17.34
N PRO A 119 1.65 -20.27 -17.88
CA PRO A 119 1.06 -19.08 -18.48
C PRO A 119 1.02 -17.91 -17.51
N ILE A 120 1.20 -16.70 -18.05
CA ILE A 120 1.19 -15.43 -17.31
C ILE A 120 0.07 -14.53 -17.84
N ASN A 121 -0.30 -13.51 -17.08
CA ASN A 121 -1.38 -12.58 -17.46
C ASN A 121 -0.90 -11.34 -18.19
N ASN A 122 0.30 -11.43 -18.78
CA ASN A 122 0.95 -10.35 -19.50
C ASN A 122 1.61 -10.89 -20.77
N PRO A 123 1.69 -10.10 -21.84
CA PRO A 123 2.41 -10.49 -23.03
C PRO A 123 3.90 -10.63 -22.75
N GLY A 124 4.53 -11.64 -23.33
CA GLY A 124 5.97 -11.84 -23.29
C GLY A 124 6.41 -13.18 -22.70
N PRO A 125 7.72 -13.36 -22.46
CA PRO A 125 8.27 -14.60 -21.92
C PRO A 125 7.80 -14.83 -20.48
N VAL A 126 7.32 -16.04 -20.19
CA VAL A 126 6.83 -16.44 -18.86
C VAL A 126 7.88 -16.24 -17.76
N ASN A 127 9.15 -16.44 -18.11
CA ASN A 127 10.29 -16.40 -17.19
C ASN A 127 10.91 -15.00 -17.05
N GLN A 128 10.21 -13.93 -17.42
CA GLN A 128 10.66 -12.55 -17.31
C GLN A 128 9.61 -11.67 -16.63
N PHE A 129 10.05 -10.68 -15.86
CA PHE A 129 9.14 -9.69 -15.29
C PHE A 129 8.72 -8.66 -16.35
N PRO A 130 7.44 -8.22 -16.37
CA PRO A 130 7.02 -7.12 -17.23
C PRO A 130 7.82 -5.84 -16.97
N ASP A 131 8.05 -5.01 -17.98
CA ASP A 131 8.84 -3.76 -17.87
C ASP A 131 8.37 -2.84 -16.72
N GLN A 132 7.05 -2.77 -16.51
CA GLN A 132 6.47 -1.99 -15.42
C GLN A 132 6.82 -2.58 -14.05
N THR A 133 6.91 -3.91 -13.92
CA THR A 133 7.37 -4.57 -12.69
C THR A 133 8.87 -4.34 -12.49
N GLN A 134 9.68 -4.44 -13.55
CA GLN A 134 11.11 -4.09 -13.50
C GLN A 134 11.34 -2.64 -13.04
N ARG A 135 10.47 -1.71 -13.47
CA ARG A 135 10.51 -0.32 -13.02
C ARG A 135 10.01 -0.18 -11.57
N TYR A 136 8.73 -0.44 -11.32
CA TYR A 136 8.10 -0.09 -10.04
C TYR A 136 8.53 -0.97 -8.87
N GLN A 137 8.85 -2.24 -9.14
CA GLN A 137 9.38 -3.17 -8.14
C GLN A 137 10.91 -3.25 -8.18
N GLY A 138 11.51 -3.12 -9.36
CA GLY A 138 12.96 -3.28 -9.57
C GLY A 138 13.80 -2.00 -9.53
N GLY A 139 13.28 -0.80 -9.78
CA GLY A 139 14.08 0.42 -9.62
C GLY A 139 13.54 1.68 -10.28
N TYR A 140 13.40 2.75 -9.50
CA TYR A 140 13.18 4.10 -10.01
C TYR A 140 13.61 5.16 -8.99
N THR A 141 13.75 6.39 -9.45
CA THR A 141 13.95 7.60 -8.64
C THR A 141 12.65 8.39 -8.57
N ARG A 142 12.34 8.97 -7.42
CA ARG A 142 11.14 9.78 -7.19
C ARG A 142 11.45 10.98 -6.30
N LEU A 143 10.90 12.14 -6.69
CA LEU A 143 10.76 13.29 -5.82
C LEU A 143 9.58 13.06 -4.87
N LEU A 144 9.84 13.15 -3.57
CA LEU A 144 8.84 13.04 -2.52
C LEU A 144 8.36 14.45 -2.18
N ASP A 145 8.89 15.08 -1.12
CA ASP A 145 8.52 16.43 -0.73
C ASP A 145 9.21 17.46 -1.63
N ALA A 146 8.49 18.51 -1.99
CA ALA A 146 9.01 19.70 -2.65
C ALA A 146 8.02 20.86 -2.40
N TYR A 147 8.20 21.55 -1.27
CA TYR A 147 7.28 22.60 -0.85
C TYR A 147 7.98 23.76 -0.15
N GLY A 148 7.37 24.93 -0.24
CA GLY A 148 7.71 26.08 0.59
C GLY A 148 6.74 26.20 1.76
N TYR A 149 7.23 26.71 2.88
CA TYR A 149 6.39 27.05 4.01
C TYR A 149 6.72 28.44 4.54
N THR A 150 5.73 29.06 5.16
CA THR A 150 5.93 30.26 5.98
C THR A 150 5.01 30.22 7.19
N SER A 151 5.52 30.71 8.31
CA SER A 151 4.76 30.90 9.54
C SER A 151 4.62 32.38 9.84
N PHE A 152 3.48 32.77 10.40
CA PHE A 152 3.23 34.15 10.82
C PHE A 152 2.48 34.15 12.15
N ASN A 153 2.91 35.00 13.06
CA ASN A 153 2.21 35.26 14.32
C ASN A 153 1.17 36.35 14.07
N PHE A 154 0.00 36.22 14.70
CA PHE A 154 -1.03 37.24 14.69
C PHE A 154 -1.66 37.34 16.08
N GLY A 155 -1.74 38.55 16.63
CA GLY A 155 -2.04 38.73 18.06
C GLY A 155 -0.99 38.09 18.98
N ASP A 156 -1.34 37.93 20.25
CA ASP A 156 -0.37 37.57 21.29
C ASP A 156 -0.09 36.06 21.41
N SER A 157 -0.99 35.21 20.89
CA SER A 157 -0.90 33.74 21.09
C SER A 157 -1.33 32.89 19.89
N SER A 158 -1.58 33.53 18.75
CA SER A 158 -2.02 32.85 17.54
C SER A 158 -0.91 32.81 16.50
N ARG A 159 -0.79 31.66 15.83
CA ARG A 159 0.23 31.41 14.80
C ARG A 159 -0.37 30.59 13.68
N ALA A 160 -0.09 30.99 12.45
CA ALA A 160 -0.48 30.24 11.27
C ALA A 160 0.75 29.79 10.52
N THR A 161 0.69 28.57 9.99
CA THR A 161 1.70 28.03 9.07
C THR A 161 1.01 27.62 7.80
N VAL A 162 1.49 28.13 6.66
CA VAL A 162 0.99 27.80 5.33
C VAL A 162 2.08 27.06 4.57
N ARG A 163 1.70 26.01 3.85
CA ARG A 163 2.57 25.19 3.01
C ARG A 163 2.01 25.12 1.61
N LEU A 164 2.85 25.34 0.60
CA LEU A 164 2.49 25.25 -0.81
C LEU A 164 3.51 24.39 -1.55
N GLY A 165 3.01 23.41 -2.29
CA GLY A 165 3.82 22.50 -3.09
C GLY A 165 3.49 21.05 -2.78
N ARG A 166 4.43 20.15 -3.07
CA ARG A 166 4.26 18.71 -2.87
C ARG A 166 4.64 18.32 -1.46
N HIS A 167 3.68 17.87 -0.65
CA HIS A 167 3.93 17.46 0.74
C HIS A 167 2.86 16.50 1.27
N VAL A 168 3.14 15.81 2.37
CA VAL A 168 2.16 14.96 3.07
C VAL A 168 1.33 15.80 4.05
N VAL A 169 0.02 15.59 4.04
CA VAL A 169 -0.90 16.01 5.09
C VAL A 169 -1.61 14.75 5.60
N SER A 170 -1.61 14.55 6.91
CA SER A 170 -2.24 13.39 7.55
C SER A 170 -2.96 13.83 8.81
N TRP A 171 -4.28 13.68 8.81
CA TRP A 171 -5.19 13.83 9.93
C TRP A 171 -5.70 12.44 10.31
N GLY A 172 -6.16 12.28 11.55
CA GLY A 172 -6.48 10.97 12.10
C GLY A 172 -5.52 10.53 13.19
N GLU A 173 -5.90 9.47 13.88
CA GLU A 173 -5.17 8.85 15.00
C GLU A 173 -4.87 7.37 14.74
N GLY A 174 -5.30 6.79 13.60
CA GLY A 174 -5.07 5.38 13.29
C GLY A 174 -3.58 5.01 13.15
N LEU A 175 -3.17 3.88 13.73
CA LEU A 175 -1.77 3.42 13.77
C LEU A 175 -1.44 2.42 12.64
N PHE A 176 -2.29 1.41 12.49
CA PHE A 176 -2.16 0.26 11.59
C PHE A 176 -3.27 0.22 10.54
N PHE A 177 -4.45 0.76 10.85
CA PHE A 177 -5.61 0.76 9.93
C PHE A 177 -6.01 2.19 9.53
N PRO A 178 -5.37 2.79 8.51
CA PRO A 178 -5.69 4.14 8.06
C PRO A 178 -7.19 4.35 7.77
N SER A 179 -7.77 5.46 8.21
CA SER A 179 -9.14 5.83 7.83
C SER A 179 -9.23 7.27 7.31
N ILE A 180 -9.03 8.29 8.14
CA ILE A 180 -9.04 9.71 7.72
C ILE A 180 -7.79 10.00 6.89
N SER A 181 -6.62 9.58 7.37
CA SER A 181 -5.33 9.77 6.70
C SER A 181 -5.28 9.17 5.30
N LEU A 182 -5.95 8.02 5.09
CA LEU A 182 -6.05 7.36 3.78
C LEU A 182 -6.76 8.22 2.72
N ALA A 183 -7.65 9.12 3.15
CA ALA A 183 -8.36 10.02 2.24
C ALA A 183 -7.49 11.20 1.77
N GLN A 184 -6.34 11.45 2.44
CA GLN A 184 -5.54 12.67 2.22
C GLN A 184 -4.33 12.47 1.32
N GLY A 185 -3.85 11.24 1.14
CA GLY A 185 -2.70 10.97 0.28
C GLY A 185 -2.65 9.53 -0.24
N PRO A 186 -1.90 9.28 -1.33
CA PRO A 186 -1.71 7.96 -1.87
C PRO A 186 -0.71 7.14 -1.06
N ALA A 187 -0.80 5.81 -1.24
CA ALA A 187 0.21 4.88 -0.76
C ALA A 187 0.94 4.18 -1.92
N ASP A 188 2.17 3.75 -1.68
CA ASP A 188 2.95 2.91 -2.59
C ASP A 188 2.95 1.44 -2.14
N GLY A 189 1.98 0.69 -2.63
CA GLY A 189 1.87 -0.76 -2.37
C GLY A 189 3.02 -1.58 -2.93
N THR A 190 3.85 -1.04 -3.83
CA THR A 190 5.07 -1.71 -4.31
C THR A 190 6.17 -1.74 -3.26
N LYS A 191 6.05 -0.91 -2.21
CA LYS A 191 7.00 -0.80 -1.10
C LYS A 191 6.48 -1.46 0.18
N ILE A 192 5.16 -1.64 0.30
CA ILE A 192 4.54 -2.30 1.46
C ILE A 192 5.05 -3.74 1.58
N GLY A 193 5.47 -4.11 2.79
CA GLY A 193 5.93 -5.46 3.10
C GLY A 193 7.33 -5.79 2.58
N ILE A 194 8.02 -4.84 1.93
CA ILE A 194 9.47 -4.92 1.72
C ILE A 194 10.14 -4.50 3.05
N PRO A 195 10.90 -5.40 3.69
CA PRO A 195 11.65 -5.08 4.91
C PRO A 195 12.59 -3.87 4.70
N GLY A 196 12.80 -3.09 5.75
CA GLY A 196 13.70 -1.93 5.71
C GLY A 196 13.20 -0.69 4.94
N THR A 197 12.00 -0.72 4.35
CA THR A 197 11.43 0.46 3.66
C THR A 197 11.02 1.57 4.65
N VAL A 198 11.31 2.82 4.29
CA VAL A 198 10.96 3.98 5.10
C VAL A 198 9.50 4.37 4.87
N THR A 199 8.77 4.77 5.93
CA THR A 199 7.37 5.20 5.83
C THR A 199 7.14 6.29 4.78
N ARG A 200 8.09 7.21 4.58
CA ARG A 200 8.03 8.27 3.56
C ARG A 200 8.06 7.75 2.11
N ASP A 201 8.56 6.54 1.89
CA ASP A 201 8.49 5.85 0.58
C ASP A 201 7.18 5.09 0.39
N VAL A 202 6.39 4.91 1.46
CA VAL A 202 5.08 4.25 1.43
C VAL A 202 3.96 5.28 1.39
N LEU A 203 3.95 6.28 2.28
CA LEU A 203 2.97 7.36 2.30
C LEU A 203 3.46 8.52 1.44
N LEU A 204 2.80 8.73 0.31
CA LEU A 204 3.28 9.62 -0.73
C LEU A 204 2.69 11.03 -0.58
N PRO A 205 3.45 12.07 -0.96
CA PRO A 205 2.98 13.45 -0.90
C PRO A 205 2.11 13.83 -2.09
N GLU A 206 1.21 14.78 -1.85
CA GLU A 206 0.28 15.37 -2.83
C GLU A 206 0.66 16.81 -3.16
N ASP A 207 0.28 17.25 -4.36
CA ASP A 207 0.41 18.65 -4.77
C ASP A 207 -0.72 19.47 -4.15
N GLN A 208 -0.39 20.26 -3.12
CA GLN A 208 -1.43 20.91 -2.32
C GLN A 208 -0.99 22.22 -1.66
N LEU A 209 -1.99 23.00 -1.28
CA LEU A 209 -1.91 24.08 -0.30
C LEU A 209 -2.50 23.56 1.01
N SER A 210 -1.76 23.69 2.11
CA SER A 210 -2.30 23.38 3.44
C SER A 210 -1.99 24.48 4.45
N SER A 211 -2.82 24.59 5.46
CA SER A 211 -2.56 25.49 6.58
C SER A 211 -2.96 24.90 7.92
N VAL A 212 -2.20 25.29 8.94
CA VAL A 212 -2.51 25.05 10.35
C VAL A 212 -2.53 26.40 11.03
N ILE A 213 -3.69 26.81 11.52
CA ILE A 213 -3.94 28.09 12.17
C ILE A 213 -4.25 27.80 13.63
N GLN A 214 -3.26 27.99 14.50
CA GLN A 214 -3.46 27.96 15.94
C GLN A 214 -4.18 29.26 16.33
N VAL A 215 -5.50 29.18 16.50
CA VAL A 215 -6.35 30.32 16.87
C VAL A 215 -6.12 30.71 18.33
N THR A 216 -5.99 29.71 19.20
CA THR A 216 -5.55 29.87 20.60
C THR A 216 -4.59 28.73 20.97
N PRO A 217 -3.88 28.78 22.11
CA PRO A 217 -3.03 27.67 22.56
C PRO A 217 -3.76 26.32 22.75
N LYS A 218 -5.09 26.31 22.76
CA LYS A 218 -5.92 25.10 22.88
C LYS A 218 -6.74 24.80 21.63
N TRP A 219 -6.75 25.67 20.61
CA TRP A 219 -7.63 25.53 19.47
C TRP A 219 -6.91 25.80 18.16
N SER A 220 -6.93 24.83 17.25
CA SER A 220 -6.34 24.93 15.92
C SER A 220 -7.36 24.64 14.82
N LEU A 221 -7.32 25.43 13.75
CA LEU A 221 -8.01 25.18 12.49
C LEU A 221 -7.02 24.61 11.46
N LEU A 222 -7.46 23.63 10.69
CA LEU A 222 -6.70 22.92 9.68
C LEU A 222 -7.40 23.09 8.33
N THR A 223 -6.65 23.37 7.28
CA THR A 223 -7.20 23.39 5.92
C THR A 223 -6.26 22.71 4.94
N GLN A 224 -6.83 22.11 3.91
CA GLN A 224 -6.10 21.58 2.77
C GLN A 224 -6.87 21.78 1.47
N LEU A 225 -6.14 22.01 0.37
CA LEU A 225 -6.66 22.10 -1.00
C LEU A 225 -5.65 21.43 -1.92
N GLN A 226 -6.06 20.38 -2.63
CA GLN A 226 -5.20 19.66 -3.57
C GLN A 226 -5.54 20.06 -5.00
N TYR A 227 -4.49 20.27 -5.81
CA TYR A 227 -4.59 20.72 -7.20
C TYR A 227 -3.99 19.72 -8.20
N ASN A 228 -3.73 18.51 -7.72
CA ASN A 228 -3.44 17.35 -8.54
C ASN A 228 -4.08 16.09 -7.94
N PHE A 229 -4.02 15.00 -8.69
CA PHE A 229 -4.44 13.68 -8.22
C PHE A 229 -3.32 12.68 -8.45
N HIS A 230 -2.92 11.97 -7.39
CA HIS A 230 -1.98 10.87 -7.47
C HIS A 230 -2.63 9.58 -6.96
N GLU A 231 -2.38 8.50 -7.69
CA GLU A 231 -2.99 7.19 -7.46
C GLU A 231 -2.24 6.40 -6.37
N THR A 232 -2.96 5.58 -5.60
CA THR A 232 -2.30 4.53 -4.82
C THR A 232 -1.82 3.46 -5.77
N LEU A 233 -0.54 3.12 -5.69
CA LEU A 233 0.05 2.05 -6.50
C LEU A 233 -0.26 0.72 -5.84
N ALA A 234 -0.97 -0.17 -6.53
CA ALA A 234 -1.04 -1.57 -6.12
C ALA A 234 0.32 -2.26 -6.40
N PRO A 235 0.65 -3.38 -5.72
CA PRO A 235 1.82 -4.19 -6.06
C PRO A 235 1.84 -4.51 -7.56
N SER A 236 3.00 -4.37 -8.21
CA SER A 236 3.14 -4.64 -9.64
C SER A 236 2.84 -6.09 -10.00
N SER A 237 2.35 -6.33 -11.23
CA SER A 237 1.97 -7.69 -11.66
C SER A 237 3.16 -8.66 -11.56
N GLY A 238 2.90 -9.84 -11.01
CA GLY A 238 3.93 -10.86 -10.77
C GLY A 238 4.97 -10.54 -9.69
N SER A 239 4.87 -9.43 -8.94
CA SER A 239 5.77 -9.18 -7.81
C SER A 239 5.44 -10.08 -6.62
N TYR A 240 6.40 -10.28 -5.71
CA TYR A 240 6.30 -11.32 -4.67
C TYR A 240 5.04 -11.21 -3.78
N LEU A 241 4.63 -9.99 -3.42
CA LEU A 241 3.44 -9.74 -2.59
C LEU A 241 2.19 -9.38 -3.41
N ASN A 242 2.26 -9.46 -4.73
CA ASN A 242 1.10 -9.26 -5.59
C ASN A 242 0.09 -10.41 -5.42
N THR A 243 -1.20 -10.06 -5.41
CA THR A 243 -2.33 -10.99 -5.34
C THR A 243 -3.34 -10.77 -6.48
N SER A 244 -2.99 -9.94 -7.45
CA SER A 244 -3.80 -9.65 -8.63
C SER A 244 -2.93 -9.18 -9.78
N ASP A 245 -2.94 -9.94 -10.86
CA ASP A 245 -2.09 -9.67 -12.02
C ASP A 245 -2.65 -8.59 -12.95
N GLY A 246 -3.91 -8.17 -12.77
CA GLY A 246 -4.56 -7.16 -13.60
C GLY A 246 -4.54 -5.72 -13.05
N VAL A 247 -4.37 -5.51 -11.75
CA VAL A 247 -4.64 -4.18 -11.15
C VAL A 247 -3.41 -3.27 -11.13
N GLY A 248 -2.27 -3.79 -10.66
CA GLY A 248 -1.06 -3.00 -10.47
C GLY A 248 -0.35 -2.60 -11.77
N PRO A 249 0.74 -1.82 -11.67
CA PRO A 249 1.61 -1.56 -12.82
C PRO A 249 2.04 -2.85 -13.49
N GLY A 250 1.94 -2.89 -14.81
CA GLY A 250 2.26 -4.06 -15.63
C GLY A 250 1.05 -4.93 -15.97
N GLY A 251 -0.06 -4.85 -15.23
CA GLY A 251 -1.22 -5.68 -15.50
C GLY A 251 -1.87 -5.39 -16.85
N THR A 252 -2.01 -6.43 -17.67
CA THR A 252 -2.50 -6.35 -19.05
C THR A 252 -3.78 -7.15 -19.27
N CYS A 253 -3.86 -8.35 -18.71
CA CYS A 253 -4.99 -9.26 -18.87
C CYS A 253 -5.58 -9.68 -17.51
N LEU A 254 -6.88 -9.98 -17.45
CA LEU A 254 -7.50 -10.61 -16.27
C LEU A 254 -7.39 -12.13 -16.29
N GLY A 255 -7.30 -12.72 -17.48
CA GLY A 255 -6.90 -14.11 -17.70
C GLY A 255 -5.56 -14.22 -18.42
N PRO A 256 -5.00 -15.43 -18.56
CA PRO A 256 -3.70 -15.63 -19.20
C PRO A 256 -3.63 -15.05 -20.62
N ASP A 257 -2.48 -14.48 -20.98
CA ASP A 257 -2.12 -14.17 -22.37
C ASP A 257 -1.74 -15.47 -23.08
N VAL A 258 -2.43 -15.79 -24.17
CA VAL A 258 -2.29 -17.08 -24.86
C VAL A 258 -2.06 -16.88 -26.35
N THR A 259 -1.24 -17.73 -26.94
CA THR A 259 -1.07 -17.83 -28.38
C THR A 259 -1.52 -19.21 -28.86
N ILE A 260 -2.55 -19.20 -29.69
CA ILE A 260 -3.24 -20.36 -30.25
C ILE A 260 -3.02 -20.37 -31.76
N PRO A 261 -2.44 -21.45 -32.32
CA PRO A 261 -2.19 -21.53 -33.75
C PRO A 261 -3.49 -21.59 -34.56
N ALA A 262 -3.42 -21.13 -35.80
CA ALA A 262 -4.51 -21.30 -36.75
C ALA A 262 -4.70 -22.77 -37.10
N VAL A 263 -5.96 -23.18 -37.27
CA VAL A 263 -6.35 -24.48 -37.82
C VAL A 263 -6.97 -24.21 -39.19
N PRO A 264 -6.32 -24.59 -40.30
CA PRO A 264 -6.82 -24.33 -41.65
C PRO A 264 -8.29 -24.74 -41.82
N GLY A 265 -9.11 -23.83 -42.34
CA GLY A 265 -10.54 -24.07 -42.56
C GLY A 265 -11.44 -24.04 -41.32
N LEU A 266 -10.88 -23.99 -40.10
CA LEU A 266 -11.64 -24.07 -38.84
C LEU A 266 -11.46 -22.85 -37.92
N PHE A 267 -10.23 -22.36 -37.76
CA PHE A 267 -9.90 -21.28 -36.82
C PHE A 267 -8.72 -20.45 -37.32
N LYS A 268 -8.85 -19.13 -37.29
CA LYS A 268 -7.81 -18.21 -37.83
C LYS A 268 -6.61 -18.01 -36.89
N GLY A 269 -6.56 -18.70 -35.75
CA GLY A 269 -5.59 -18.47 -34.70
C GLY A 269 -6.00 -17.31 -33.79
N PHE A 270 -5.35 -17.21 -32.63
CA PHE A 270 -5.59 -16.16 -31.65
C PHE A 270 -4.32 -15.90 -30.86
N SER A 271 -3.97 -14.63 -30.65
CA SER A 271 -2.90 -14.23 -29.75
C SER A 271 -3.40 -13.03 -28.94
N GLY A 272 -3.34 -13.13 -27.62
CA GLY A 272 -3.76 -12.07 -26.70
C GLY A 272 -4.40 -12.59 -25.41
N CYS A 273 -4.99 -11.67 -24.65
CA CYS A 273 -5.68 -11.96 -23.40
C CYS A 273 -6.85 -12.94 -23.60
N SER A 274 -6.82 -14.07 -22.92
CA SER A 274 -7.94 -15.02 -22.89
C SER A 274 -9.21 -14.40 -22.29
N PHE A 275 -9.05 -13.46 -21.35
CA PHE A 275 -10.14 -12.66 -20.80
C PHE A 275 -9.64 -11.31 -20.29
N GLY A 276 -10.47 -10.27 -20.49
CA GLY A 276 -10.32 -8.94 -19.95
C GLY A 276 -9.04 -8.26 -20.39
N VAL A 277 -9.01 -7.71 -21.61
CA VAL A 277 -7.92 -6.82 -22.01
C VAL A 277 -8.04 -5.47 -21.29
N ARG A 278 -6.93 -4.94 -20.77
CA ARG A 278 -6.90 -3.65 -20.08
C ARG A 278 -7.07 -2.49 -21.06
N GLY A 279 -8.01 -1.60 -20.77
CA GLY A 279 -8.15 -0.29 -21.40
C GLY A 279 -7.55 0.82 -20.55
N ASN A 280 -7.68 2.06 -21.02
CA ASN A 280 -7.20 3.24 -20.28
C ASN A 280 -7.91 3.37 -18.92
N ASP A 281 -7.16 3.71 -17.88
CA ASP A 281 -7.72 3.90 -16.53
C ASP A 281 -8.73 5.07 -16.50
N ILE A 282 -9.77 4.93 -15.69
CA ILE A 282 -10.79 5.95 -15.44
C ILE A 282 -10.37 6.77 -14.23
N LYS A 283 -9.75 7.93 -14.49
CA LYS A 283 -9.19 8.81 -13.46
C LYS A 283 -10.11 10.01 -13.18
N PRO A 284 -10.16 10.50 -11.93
CA PRO A 284 -10.84 11.74 -11.59
C PRO A 284 -10.11 12.96 -12.19
N GLY A 285 -10.75 14.12 -12.12
CA GLY A 285 -10.09 15.39 -12.42
C GLY A 285 -8.96 15.72 -11.44
N ARG A 286 -8.10 16.67 -11.85
CA ARG A 286 -6.94 17.12 -11.04
C ARG A 286 -7.31 17.97 -9.83
N PHE A 287 -8.48 18.61 -9.84
CA PHE A 287 -8.93 19.56 -8.82
C PHE A 287 -10.19 19.04 -8.10
N GLY A 288 -10.67 19.79 -7.10
CA GLY A 288 -11.91 19.51 -6.38
C GLY A 288 -11.72 18.82 -5.03
N GLN A 289 -10.47 18.49 -4.68
CA GLN A 289 -10.15 17.86 -3.41
C GLN A 289 -9.77 18.91 -2.36
N TRP A 290 -10.45 18.92 -1.23
CA TRP A 290 -10.21 19.88 -0.16
C TRP A 290 -10.65 19.32 1.19
N GLY A 291 -10.21 19.96 2.25
CA GLY A 291 -10.56 19.58 3.61
C GLY A 291 -10.49 20.74 4.58
N ILE A 292 -11.34 20.67 5.60
CA ILE A 292 -11.29 21.54 6.76
C ILE A 292 -11.34 20.67 8.01
N GLY A 293 -10.58 21.05 9.03
CA GLY A 293 -10.58 20.35 10.30
C GLY A 293 -10.35 21.31 11.45
N THR A 294 -10.67 20.87 12.64
CA THR A 294 -10.39 21.58 13.88
C THR A 294 -9.87 20.61 14.92
N ARG A 295 -8.96 21.08 15.76
CA ARG A 295 -8.46 20.36 16.93
C ARG A 295 -8.61 21.24 18.16
N TYR A 296 -9.17 20.67 19.21
CA TYR A 296 -9.42 21.36 20.46
C TYR A 296 -8.88 20.54 21.64
N ARG A 297 -7.99 21.17 22.40
CA ARG A 297 -7.40 20.60 23.61
C ARG A 297 -8.31 20.87 24.81
N VAL A 298 -9.10 19.85 25.16
CA VAL A 298 -10.08 19.89 26.27
C VAL A 298 -9.37 20.00 27.62
N THR A 299 -8.32 19.20 27.82
CA THR A 299 -7.44 19.20 29.02
C THR A 299 -5.99 19.17 28.56
N SER A 300 -4.99 19.25 29.45
CA SER A 300 -3.59 19.12 29.04
C SER A 300 -3.29 17.81 28.32
N GLU A 301 -4.02 16.74 28.67
CA GLU A 301 -3.80 15.39 28.15
C GLU A 301 -4.79 14.97 27.07
N THR A 302 -5.92 15.67 26.93
CA THR A 302 -7.03 15.26 26.05
C THR A 302 -7.23 16.24 24.91
N GLU A 303 -7.15 15.75 23.68
CA GLU A 303 -7.48 16.47 22.45
C GLU A 303 -8.63 15.80 21.70
N ILE A 304 -9.49 16.60 21.10
CA ILE A 304 -10.56 16.15 20.20
C ILE A 304 -10.40 16.84 18.85
N GLY A 305 -10.58 16.09 17.77
CA GLY A 305 -10.57 16.59 16.41
C GLY A 305 -11.90 16.37 15.69
N LEU A 306 -12.28 17.30 14.81
CA LEU A 306 -13.41 17.16 13.89
C LEU A 306 -12.96 17.56 12.49
N TYR A 307 -13.37 16.80 11.47
CA TYR A 307 -12.86 16.93 10.11
C TYR A 307 -13.96 16.75 9.07
N PHE A 308 -13.88 17.51 7.99
CA PHE A 308 -14.62 17.28 6.76
C PHE A 308 -13.67 17.27 5.56
N LEU A 309 -13.78 16.27 4.70
CA LEU A 309 -13.01 16.16 3.46
C LEU A 309 -13.95 15.94 2.27
N ASN A 310 -13.65 16.56 1.13
CA ASN A 310 -14.07 16.10 -0.19
C ASN A 310 -12.82 15.63 -0.94
N TYR A 311 -12.76 14.38 -1.35
CA TYR A 311 -11.55 13.79 -1.94
C TYR A 311 -11.89 12.84 -3.09
N ASN A 312 -10.89 12.56 -3.91
CA ASN A 312 -10.96 11.49 -4.88
C ASN A 312 -10.34 10.24 -4.26
N ASP A 313 -11.06 9.12 -4.26
CA ASP A 313 -10.57 7.85 -3.76
C ASP A 313 -9.42 7.34 -4.64
N ARG A 314 -8.34 6.94 -3.97
CA ARG A 314 -7.09 6.55 -4.60
C ARG A 314 -6.97 5.04 -4.79
N THR A 315 -7.98 4.26 -4.39
CA THR A 315 -7.98 2.80 -4.49
C THR A 315 -8.22 2.38 -5.96
N PRO A 316 -7.29 1.63 -6.57
CA PRO A 316 -7.49 1.12 -7.92
C PRO A 316 -8.52 -0.01 -7.91
N LEU A 317 -9.61 0.12 -8.68
CA LEU A 317 -10.65 -0.91 -8.77
C LEU A 317 -10.95 -1.30 -10.23
N PRO A 318 -10.92 -2.61 -10.57
CA PRO A 318 -11.21 -3.05 -11.94
C PRO A 318 -12.71 -2.95 -12.23
N VAL A 319 -13.07 -2.15 -13.23
CA VAL A 319 -14.39 -2.18 -13.89
C VAL A 319 -14.32 -3.19 -15.01
N ILE A 320 -14.99 -4.33 -14.86
CA ILE A 320 -14.94 -5.46 -15.77
C ILE A 320 -16.19 -5.45 -16.66
N ASN A 321 -15.97 -5.21 -17.95
CA ASN A 321 -16.99 -5.32 -18.99
C ASN A 321 -16.90 -6.71 -19.64
N SER A 322 -17.80 -7.61 -19.23
CA SER A 322 -17.86 -8.99 -19.74
C SER A 322 -18.56 -9.10 -21.10
N PHE A 323 -19.03 -8.00 -21.70
CA PHE A 323 -19.79 -7.99 -22.96
C PHE A 323 -19.00 -7.38 -24.12
N THR A 324 -17.73 -7.03 -23.91
CA THR A 324 -16.85 -6.57 -24.99
C THR A 324 -16.61 -7.72 -25.97
N PRO A 325 -16.96 -7.58 -27.27
CA PRO A 325 -16.75 -8.62 -28.26
C PRO A 325 -15.28 -9.07 -28.33
N GLY A 326 -15.05 -10.34 -28.65
CA GLY A 326 -13.70 -10.90 -28.82
C GLY A 326 -13.70 -12.18 -29.64
N THR A 327 -12.53 -12.79 -29.75
CA THR A 327 -12.31 -13.95 -30.63
C THR A 327 -12.81 -15.23 -29.97
N LYS A 328 -13.83 -15.83 -30.57
CA LYS A 328 -14.36 -17.14 -30.19
C LYS A 328 -13.31 -18.24 -30.39
N THR A 329 -12.80 -18.83 -29.30
CA THR A 329 -11.82 -19.92 -29.37
C THR A 329 -12.53 -21.29 -29.40
N PRO A 330 -12.06 -22.25 -30.22
CA PRO A 330 -12.64 -23.60 -30.21
C PRO A 330 -12.56 -24.29 -28.84
N ALA A 331 -13.62 -25.02 -28.47
CA ALA A 331 -13.73 -25.67 -27.15
C ALA A 331 -12.59 -26.67 -26.84
N PHE A 332 -12.00 -27.30 -27.87
CA PHE A 332 -10.90 -28.25 -27.69
C PHE A 332 -9.60 -27.60 -27.16
N PHE A 333 -9.44 -26.28 -27.25
CA PHE A 333 -8.31 -25.58 -26.63
C PHE A 333 -8.46 -25.41 -25.11
N ASN A 334 -9.63 -25.77 -24.55
CA ASN A 334 -9.92 -25.78 -23.12
C ASN A 334 -9.49 -24.51 -22.36
N ILE A 335 -9.68 -23.35 -23.00
CA ILE A 335 -9.37 -22.05 -22.39
C ILE A 335 -10.55 -21.64 -21.51
N ALA A 336 -10.28 -21.39 -20.23
CA ALA A 336 -11.26 -20.83 -19.31
C ALA A 336 -11.71 -19.44 -19.83
N GLY A 337 -13.02 -19.20 -19.93
CA GLY A 337 -13.59 -17.95 -20.46
C GLY A 337 -14.27 -18.06 -21.84
N ASN A 338 -14.59 -19.27 -22.31
CA ASN A 338 -15.18 -19.46 -23.64
C ASN A 338 -16.64 -18.91 -23.74
N GLN A 339 -16.73 -17.62 -24.11
CA GLN A 339 -17.81 -16.83 -24.75
C GLN A 339 -18.92 -16.14 -23.93
N ILE A 340 -18.72 -14.84 -23.68
CA ILE A 340 -19.41 -13.71 -24.37
C ILE A 340 -18.32 -12.65 -24.68
N GLY A 341 -17.60 -12.79 -25.80
CA GLY A 341 -16.48 -11.90 -26.12
C GLY A 341 -15.28 -12.03 -25.15
N ASN A 342 -14.12 -11.47 -25.51
CA ASN A 342 -12.92 -11.63 -24.70
C ASN A 342 -12.90 -10.66 -23.50
N GLY A 343 -13.98 -9.91 -23.29
CA GLY A 343 -14.11 -8.94 -22.20
C GLY A 343 -13.09 -7.80 -22.30
N SER A 344 -13.33 -6.76 -21.51
CA SER A 344 -12.33 -5.72 -21.25
C SER A 344 -12.44 -5.27 -19.81
N TYR A 345 -11.41 -4.60 -19.32
CA TYR A 345 -11.50 -3.92 -18.03
C TYR A 345 -10.73 -2.62 -18.04
N GLN A 346 -11.09 -1.72 -17.14
CA GLN A 346 -10.37 -0.48 -16.87
C GLN A 346 -10.19 -0.35 -15.36
N VAL A 347 -9.08 0.20 -14.90
CA VAL A 347 -8.94 0.53 -13.48
C VAL A 347 -9.59 1.89 -13.24
N ARG A 348 -10.55 1.95 -12.31
CA ARG A 348 -11.27 3.17 -11.93
C ARG A 348 -10.81 3.66 -10.57
N TYR A 349 -10.70 4.99 -10.48
CA TYR A 349 -10.53 5.76 -9.26
C TYR A 349 -11.77 6.66 -9.09
N PHE A 350 -12.41 6.61 -7.93
CA PHE A 350 -13.70 7.28 -7.72
C PHE A 350 -13.51 8.73 -7.29
N ASN A 351 -14.19 9.67 -7.94
CA ASN A 351 -14.22 11.07 -7.54
C ASN A 351 -15.27 11.39 -6.46
N ASP A 352 -15.16 12.56 -5.86
CA ASP A 352 -16.20 13.21 -5.03
C ASP A 352 -16.70 12.40 -3.82
N VAL A 353 -15.80 11.66 -3.18
CA VAL A 353 -16.08 11.00 -1.90
C VAL A 353 -16.00 12.02 -0.78
N LYS A 354 -17.00 12.04 0.09
CA LYS A 354 -17.06 12.98 1.22
C LYS A 354 -16.78 12.22 2.51
N LEU A 355 -16.04 12.81 3.44
CA LEU A 355 -15.73 12.20 4.73
C LEU A 355 -16.08 13.16 5.85
N LEU A 356 -16.86 12.68 6.81
CA LEU A 356 -16.99 13.26 8.15
C LEU A 356 -16.11 12.45 9.11
N GLY A 357 -15.24 13.13 9.85
CA GLY A 357 -14.28 12.48 10.74
C GLY A 357 -14.29 13.09 12.12
N SER A 358 -14.07 12.27 13.14
CA SER A 358 -13.75 12.73 14.49
C SER A 358 -12.61 11.91 15.07
N THR A 359 -11.81 12.56 15.91
CA THR A 359 -10.74 11.91 16.65
C THR A 359 -10.79 12.30 18.11
N PHE A 360 -10.27 11.44 18.98
CA PHE A 360 -9.89 11.81 20.32
C PHE A 360 -8.54 11.16 20.66
N SER A 361 -7.76 11.82 21.49
CA SER A 361 -6.57 11.24 22.10
C SER A 361 -6.50 11.69 23.55
N THR A 362 -6.08 10.79 24.44
CA THR A 362 -5.92 11.07 25.87
C THR A 362 -4.76 10.28 26.44
N THR A 363 -3.95 10.93 27.27
CA THR A 363 -2.83 10.29 27.96
C THR A 363 -3.13 10.14 29.46
N PHE A 364 -2.93 8.94 29.98
CA PHE A 364 -3.06 8.61 31.40
C PHE A 364 -1.84 7.81 31.86
N GLY A 365 -0.95 8.47 32.60
CA GLY A 365 0.30 7.87 33.05
C GLY A 365 1.18 7.46 31.86
N ALA A 366 1.48 6.17 31.77
CA ALA A 366 2.34 5.61 30.72
C ALA A 366 1.60 5.24 29.42
N VAL A 367 0.27 5.42 29.38
CA VAL A 367 -0.59 4.95 28.28
C VAL A 367 -1.25 6.14 27.60
N THR A 368 -1.17 6.18 26.28
CA THR A 368 -1.97 7.07 25.43
C THR A 368 -3.01 6.23 24.70
N LEU A 369 -4.28 6.57 24.88
CA LEU A 369 -5.40 6.00 24.15
C LEU A 369 -5.83 6.99 23.07
N ALA A 370 -6.04 6.52 21.85
CA ALA A 370 -6.64 7.32 20.81
C ALA A 370 -7.74 6.56 20.09
N GLY A 371 -8.67 7.32 19.52
CA GLY A 371 -9.75 6.76 18.72
C GLY A 371 -10.10 7.67 17.56
N GLU A 372 -10.60 7.04 16.50
CA GLU A 372 -10.97 7.68 15.25
C GLU A 372 -12.28 7.09 14.75
N LEU A 373 -13.20 7.96 14.35
CA LEU A 373 -14.44 7.60 13.66
C LEU A 373 -14.44 8.32 12.31
N SER A 374 -14.67 7.59 11.23
CA SER A 374 -14.95 8.18 9.92
C SER A 374 -16.24 7.65 9.34
N TYR A 375 -17.00 8.56 8.72
CA TYR A 375 -18.16 8.28 7.90
C TYR A 375 -17.90 8.80 6.49
N LYS A 376 -17.73 7.87 5.55
CA LYS A 376 -17.43 8.14 4.15
C LYS A 376 -18.70 7.99 3.33
N MET A 377 -19.09 9.02 2.61
CA MET A 377 -20.26 9.06 1.75
C MET A 377 -19.85 8.85 0.29
N GLY A 378 -20.44 7.84 -0.35
CA GLY A 378 -20.15 7.50 -1.74
C GLY A 378 -18.76 6.93 -1.99
N ALA A 379 -18.14 6.29 -0.98
CA ALA A 379 -16.88 5.58 -1.09
C ALA A 379 -17.04 4.30 -1.93
N PRO A 380 -15.98 3.82 -2.59
CA PRO A 380 -16.12 2.68 -3.48
C PRO A 380 -16.20 1.34 -2.74
N VAL A 381 -17.03 0.44 -3.26
CA VAL A 381 -17.18 -0.96 -2.82
C VAL A 381 -17.37 -1.86 -4.04
N LEU A 382 -17.27 -3.18 -3.87
CA LEU A 382 -17.53 -4.15 -4.94
C LEU A 382 -18.90 -4.83 -4.76
N VAL A 383 -19.67 -4.94 -5.84
CA VAL A 383 -20.94 -5.69 -5.90
C VAL A 383 -20.90 -6.76 -6.99
N ASN A 384 -21.70 -7.80 -6.79
CA ASN A 384 -21.81 -8.94 -7.69
C ASN A 384 -22.75 -8.63 -8.85
N THR A 385 -22.22 -8.04 -9.92
CA THR A 385 -23.01 -7.74 -11.11
C THR A 385 -23.30 -8.99 -11.92
N VAL A 386 -24.53 -9.15 -12.40
CA VAL A 386 -24.96 -10.35 -13.15
C VAL A 386 -24.40 -10.32 -14.57
N VAL A 387 -23.70 -11.38 -14.97
CA VAL A 387 -23.16 -11.56 -16.32
C VAL A 387 -23.79 -12.71 -17.08
N ASN A 388 -24.52 -13.60 -16.39
CA ASN A 388 -25.39 -14.60 -17.01
C ASN A 388 -26.65 -14.80 -16.15
N PRO A 389 -27.82 -14.29 -16.57
CA PRO A 389 -29.05 -14.37 -15.80
C PRO A 389 -29.64 -15.79 -15.73
N ALA A 390 -29.34 -16.66 -16.69
CA ALA A 390 -29.82 -18.04 -16.69
C ALA A 390 -29.15 -18.91 -15.61
N THR A 391 -27.91 -18.60 -15.26
CA THR A 391 -27.11 -19.33 -14.26
C THR A 391 -26.86 -18.52 -12.99
N ASN A 392 -27.33 -17.27 -12.93
CA ASN A 392 -26.99 -16.29 -11.90
C ASN A 392 -25.46 -16.10 -11.73
N ALA A 393 -24.68 -16.28 -12.80
CA ALA A 393 -23.25 -16.02 -12.75
C ALA A 393 -23.00 -14.52 -12.58
N THR A 394 -22.06 -14.17 -11.71
CA THR A 394 -21.74 -12.79 -11.36
C THR A 394 -20.25 -12.51 -11.46
N VAL A 395 -19.91 -11.26 -11.71
CA VAL A 395 -18.54 -10.73 -11.68
C VAL A 395 -18.50 -9.51 -10.75
N PRO A 396 -17.50 -9.40 -9.86
CA PRO A 396 -17.32 -8.21 -9.02
C PRO A 396 -17.09 -6.96 -9.86
N ASN A 397 -17.85 -5.91 -9.57
CA ASN A 397 -17.68 -4.60 -10.20
C ASN A 397 -17.84 -3.48 -9.17
N PRO A 398 -17.09 -2.37 -9.31
CA PRO A 398 -17.10 -1.32 -8.31
C PRO A 398 -18.31 -0.40 -8.46
N THR A 399 -18.91 -0.07 -7.32
CA THR A 399 -20.01 0.87 -7.15
C THR A 399 -19.74 1.76 -5.93
N ARG A 400 -20.69 2.62 -5.54
CA ARG A 400 -20.59 3.49 -4.37
C ARG A 400 -21.41 2.95 -3.19
N ALA A 401 -20.94 3.25 -1.99
CA ALA A 401 -21.66 2.99 -0.74
C ALA A 401 -21.23 3.99 0.34
N ASP A 402 -21.93 3.98 1.46
CA ASP A 402 -21.52 4.67 2.67
C ASP A 402 -20.73 3.72 3.58
N ILE A 403 -19.58 4.17 4.09
CA ILE A 403 -18.69 3.37 4.93
C ILE A 403 -18.48 4.08 6.27
N THR A 404 -18.81 3.40 7.36
CA THR A 404 -18.42 3.79 8.72
C THR A 404 -17.20 2.98 9.13
N GLN A 405 -16.15 3.62 9.62
CA GLN A 405 -15.00 2.97 10.21
C GLN A 405 -14.71 3.55 11.58
N VAL A 406 -14.51 2.67 12.57
CA VAL A 406 -14.12 3.00 13.94
C VAL A 406 -12.79 2.35 14.23
N ASN A 407 -11.85 3.13 14.74
CA ASN A 407 -10.55 2.67 15.18
C ASN A 407 -10.35 3.05 16.65
N LEU A 408 -9.83 2.11 17.43
CA LEU A 408 -9.39 2.35 18.80
C LEU A 408 -7.98 1.80 18.93
N ASN A 409 -7.05 2.67 19.32
CA ASN A 409 -5.66 2.30 19.49
C ASN A 409 -5.10 2.78 20.83
N ALA A 410 -4.05 2.10 21.26
CA ALA A 410 -3.30 2.44 22.45
C ALA A 410 -1.80 2.32 22.18
N PHE A 411 -1.06 3.25 22.78
CA PHE A 411 0.38 3.25 22.89
C PHE A 411 0.75 3.25 24.37
N ALA A 412 1.68 2.38 24.79
CA ALA A 412 2.16 2.37 26.17
C ALA A 412 3.68 2.22 26.21
N ASN A 413 4.34 3.12 26.95
CA ASN A 413 5.76 2.99 27.28
C ASN A 413 5.90 2.50 28.72
N LEU A 414 6.09 1.18 28.88
CA LEU A 414 6.13 0.54 30.18
C LEU A 414 7.50 0.63 30.86
N GLY A 415 8.52 1.17 30.18
CA GLY A 415 9.88 1.24 30.70
C GLY A 415 10.47 -0.15 30.95
N ARG A 416 11.19 -0.29 32.08
CA ARG A 416 11.90 -1.53 32.44
C ARG A 416 10.94 -2.61 32.94
N SER A 417 11.17 -3.84 32.52
CA SER A 417 10.41 -5.02 32.91
C SER A 417 11.34 -6.22 33.17
N PRO A 418 10.84 -7.36 33.68
CA PRO A 418 11.64 -8.57 33.84
C PRO A 418 12.20 -9.15 32.53
N ILE A 419 11.62 -8.78 31.38
CA ILE A 419 11.99 -9.34 30.07
C ILE A 419 12.84 -8.38 29.23
N ALA A 420 12.86 -7.08 29.53
CA ALA A 420 13.62 -6.08 28.77
C ALA A 420 13.80 -4.77 29.55
N ASP A 421 14.85 -4.01 29.21
CA ASP A 421 15.14 -2.71 29.85
C ASP A 421 14.23 -1.58 29.36
N SER A 422 13.64 -1.74 28.17
CA SER A 422 12.56 -0.88 27.66
C SER A 422 11.48 -1.74 26.99
N VAL A 423 10.21 -1.47 27.29
CA VAL A 423 9.07 -2.13 26.65
C VAL A 423 8.10 -1.08 26.10
N LEU A 424 7.89 -1.12 24.79
CA LEU A 424 6.85 -0.36 24.10
C LEU A 424 5.75 -1.30 23.62
N LEU A 425 4.50 -0.93 23.85
CA LEU A 425 3.32 -1.63 23.35
C LEU A 425 2.51 -0.71 22.45
N LEU A 426 2.09 -1.25 21.31
CA LEU A 426 1.14 -0.62 20.40
C LEU A 426 0.03 -1.62 20.10
N GLY A 427 -1.21 -1.14 20.02
CA GLY A 427 -2.34 -1.97 19.63
C GLY A 427 -3.41 -1.15 18.97
N GLU A 428 -4.09 -1.71 17.98
CA GLU A 428 -5.27 -1.13 17.36
C GLU A 428 -6.29 -2.21 17.01
N ILE A 429 -7.56 -1.89 17.21
CA ILE A 429 -8.70 -2.61 16.65
C ILE A 429 -9.46 -1.67 15.72
N SER A 430 -9.84 -2.17 14.54
CA SER A 430 -10.68 -1.45 13.58
C SER A 430 -11.95 -2.24 13.29
N ALA A 431 -13.08 -1.54 13.25
CA ALA A 431 -14.38 -2.08 12.91
C ALA A 431 -15.02 -1.26 11.79
N ILE A 432 -15.58 -1.94 10.79
CA ILE A 432 -16.10 -1.33 9.56
C ILE A 432 -17.52 -1.79 9.32
N GLY A 433 -18.37 -0.86 8.89
CA GLY A 433 -19.71 -1.12 8.38
C GLY A 433 -19.91 -0.46 7.02
N VAL A 434 -20.51 -1.20 6.09
CA VAL A 434 -20.88 -0.74 4.75
C VAL A 434 -22.41 -0.72 4.65
N ASN A 435 -22.97 0.44 4.29
CA ASN A 435 -24.40 0.66 4.16
C ASN A 435 -24.71 1.46 2.88
N HIS A 436 -25.98 1.62 2.52
CA HIS A 436 -26.43 2.41 1.35
C HIS A 436 -25.69 2.06 0.05
N VAL A 437 -25.58 0.78 -0.27
CA VAL A 437 -24.88 0.30 -1.48
C VAL A 437 -25.70 0.64 -2.72
N GLN A 438 -25.08 1.32 -3.68
CA GLN A 438 -25.71 1.67 -4.95
C GLN A 438 -25.77 0.44 -5.87
N ALA A 439 -26.98 0.05 -6.26
CA ALA A 439 -27.19 -1.03 -7.22
C ALA A 439 -26.74 -0.61 -8.63
N ILE A 440 -26.03 -1.50 -9.33
CA ILE A 440 -25.60 -1.30 -10.72
C ILE A 440 -25.81 -2.57 -11.55
N GLN A 441 -26.05 -2.41 -12.85
CA GLN A 441 -25.94 -3.51 -13.82
C GLN A 441 -24.47 -3.79 -14.14
N ALA A 442 -24.19 -4.94 -14.75
CA ALA A 442 -22.84 -5.23 -15.22
C ALA A 442 -22.41 -4.21 -16.30
N PRO A 443 -21.18 -3.68 -16.25
CA PRO A 443 -20.68 -2.75 -17.26
C PRO A 443 -20.77 -3.36 -18.66
N GLY A 444 -21.29 -2.58 -19.62
CA GLY A 444 -21.41 -3.00 -21.02
C GLY A 444 -22.70 -3.75 -21.37
N VAL A 445 -23.59 -4.04 -20.40
CA VAL A 445 -24.90 -4.66 -20.65
C VAL A 445 -25.73 -3.87 -21.66
N ASP A 446 -25.64 -2.54 -21.65
CA ASP A 446 -26.40 -1.68 -22.56
C ASP A 446 -26.12 -1.97 -24.04
N ALA A 447 -24.92 -2.49 -24.37
CA ALA A 447 -24.55 -2.88 -25.72
C ALA A 447 -25.39 -4.06 -26.26
N LEU A 448 -26.14 -4.76 -25.39
CA LEU A 448 -27.04 -5.86 -25.76
C LEU A 448 -28.43 -5.38 -26.20
N GLY A 449 -28.71 -4.07 -26.17
CA GLY A 449 -30.01 -3.51 -26.56
C GLY A 449 -31.14 -4.05 -25.69
N ALA A 450 -32.22 -4.53 -26.32
CA ALA A 450 -33.39 -5.03 -25.58
C ALA A 450 -33.07 -6.21 -24.62
N ALA A 451 -32.02 -6.98 -24.88
CA ALA A 451 -31.61 -8.08 -24.00
C ALA A 451 -31.01 -7.58 -22.67
N ALA A 452 -30.62 -6.31 -22.57
CA ALA A 452 -30.16 -5.69 -21.34
C ALA A 452 -31.18 -5.81 -20.20
N ALA A 453 -32.48 -5.84 -20.52
CA ALA A 453 -33.57 -5.99 -19.55
C ALA A 453 -33.52 -7.33 -18.77
N ALA A 454 -32.81 -8.34 -19.27
CA ALA A 454 -32.64 -9.62 -18.60
C ALA A 454 -31.55 -9.58 -17.50
N PHE A 455 -30.77 -8.51 -17.40
CA PHE A 455 -29.65 -8.38 -16.45
C PHE A 455 -30.03 -7.41 -15.33
N PRO A 456 -30.42 -7.88 -14.15
CA PRO A 456 -30.84 -7.00 -13.06
C PRO A 456 -29.66 -6.21 -12.48
N SER A 457 -29.94 -5.01 -11.96
CA SER A 457 -29.01 -4.29 -11.08
C SER A 457 -28.78 -5.08 -9.79
N SER A 458 -27.57 -5.01 -9.23
CA SER A 458 -27.25 -5.63 -7.95
C SER A 458 -26.56 -4.65 -7.00
N ASP A 459 -27.02 -4.62 -5.75
CA ASP A 459 -26.37 -4.01 -4.59
C ASP A 459 -25.74 -5.07 -3.67
N LYS A 460 -25.77 -6.35 -4.08
CA LYS A 460 -25.23 -7.45 -3.29
C LYS A 460 -23.71 -7.36 -3.28
N LEU A 461 -23.15 -6.96 -2.14
CA LEU A 461 -21.71 -6.86 -1.94
C LEU A 461 -20.98 -8.17 -2.30
N THR A 462 -19.83 -8.02 -2.97
CA THR A 462 -18.91 -9.11 -3.26
C THR A 462 -18.21 -9.61 -2.01
N PHE A 463 -17.85 -8.70 -1.11
CA PHE A 463 -17.31 -9.04 0.21
C PHE A 463 -18.40 -8.92 1.29
N THR A 464 -18.01 -8.78 2.56
CA THR A 464 -18.98 -8.60 3.65
C THR A 464 -19.30 -7.13 3.87
N ASN A 465 -20.47 -6.85 4.44
CA ASN A 465 -20.85 -5.49 4.86
C ASN A 465 -20.26 -5.07 6.20
N ARG A 466 -19.56 -5.98 6.89
CA ARG A 466 -18.91 -5.72 8.17
C ARG A 466 -17.52 -6.34 8.21
N GLY A 467 -16.56 -5.63 8.79
CA GLY A 467 -15.19 -6.08 8.97
C GLY A 467 -14.70 -5.77 10.39
N ILE A 468 -13.91 -6.66 10.99
CA ILE A 468 -13.19 -6.39 12.23
C ILE A 468 -11.77 -6.92 12.07
N ALA A 469 -10.78 -6.07 12.34
CA ALA A 469 -9.37 -6.40 12.31
C ALA A 469 -8.67 -5.88 13.56
N ALA A 470 -7.62 -6.56 13.98
CA ALA A 470 -6.79 -6.11 15.09
C ALA A 470 -5.31 -6.32 14.77
N GLN A 471 -4.47 -5.41 15.25
CA GLN A 471 -3.03 -5.51 15.16
C GLN A 471 -2.39 -5.03 16.46
N GLY A 472 -1.36 -5.75 16.91
CA GLY A 472 -0.55 -5.39 18.06
C GLY A 472 0.93 -5.53 17.76
N GLN A 473 1.73 -4.72 18.45
CA GLN A 473 3.18 -4.76 18.40
C GLN A 473 3.76 -4.55 19.80
N ILE A 474 4.74 -5.37 20.15
CA ILE A 474 5.62 -5.17 21.30
C ILE A 474 7.03 -4.93 20.78
N VAL A 475 7.73 -3.98 21.38
CA VAL A 475 9.13 -3.69 21.10
C VAL A 475 9.91 -3.79 22.40
N LEU A 476 10.85 -4.73 22.44
CA LEU A 476 11.73 -4.97 23.59
C LEU A 476 13.09 -4.32 23.32
N GLY A 477 13.51 -3.37 24.14
CA GLY A 477 14.77 -2.67 24.04
C GLY A 477 15.79 -3.13 25.08
N TYR A 478 17.03 -3.30 24.63
CA TYR A 478 18.21 -3.65 25.43
C TYR A 478 19.34 -2.69 25.02
N PRO A 479 19.40 -1.48 25.60
CA PRO A 479 20.45 -0.53 25.30
C PRO A 479 21.78 -1.00 25.90
N GLY A 480 22.88 -0.80 25.19
CA GLY A 480 24.23 -1.09 25.67
C GLY A 480 24.54 -2.58 25.86
N ILE A 481 23.99 -3.47 25.03
CA ILE A 481 24.30 -4.92 25.08
C ILE A 481 25.81 -5.19 24.91
N THR A 482 26.50 -4.32 24.19
CA THR A 482 27.96 -4.28 24.06
C THR A 482 28.36 -2.83 23.73
N PRO A 483 29.61 -2.37 23.96
CA PRO A 483 29.97 -0.97 23.75
C PRO A 483 29.54 -0.44 22.37
N ASN A 484 28.80 0.67 22.38
CA ASN A 484 28.24 1.35 21.22
C ASN A 484 27.14 0.61 20.46
N TRP A 485 26.61 -0.51 20.99
CA TRP A 485 25.54 -1.27 20.36
C TRP A 485 24.32 -1.44 21.26
N ASP A 486 23.16 -1.18 20.68
CA ASP A 486 21.85 -1.44 21.26
C ASP A 486 21.16 -2.58 20.50
N LEU A 487 20.29 -3.32 21.18
CA LEU A 487 19.40 -4.32 20.58
C LEU A 487 17.95 -3.94 20.78
N THR A 488 17.17 -4.00 19.70
CA THR A 488 15.72 -3.87 19.73
C THR A 488 15.07 -5.11 19.10
N VAL A 489 14.10 -5.71 19.78
CA VAL A 489 13.37 -6.91 19.32
C VAL A 489 11.90 -6.55 19.09
N PRO A 490 11.52 -6.17 17.86
CA PRO A 490 10.12 -5.93 17.50
C PRO A 490 9.39 -7.24 17.20
N ILE A 491 8.20 -7.39 17.78
CA ILE A 491 7.30 -8.52 17.55
C ILE A 491 5.93 -7.95 17.22
N SER A 492 5.35 -8.34 16.08
CA SER A 492 4.01 -7.89 15.68
C SER A 492 3.10 -9.05 15.33
N TYR A 493 1.80 -8.85 15.55
CA TYR A 493 0.75 -9.78 15.16
C TYR A 493 -0.46 -9.00 14.65
N ALA A 494 -0.99 -9.37 13.49
CA ALA A 494 -2.19 -8.80 12.90
C ALA A 494 -3.15 -9.91 12.49
N GLN A 495 -4.46 -9.67 12.65
CA GLN A 495 -5.48 -10.64 12.28
C GLN A 495 -6.77 -9.98 11.77
N GLN A 496 -7.31 -10.53 10.70
CA GLN A 496 -8.69 -10.28 10.28
C GLN A 496 -9.63 -11.16 11.12
N LEU A 497 -10.30 -10.58 12.10
CA LEU A 497 -11.15 -11.30 13.05
C LEU A 497 -12.50 -11.68 12.44
N LYS A 498 -13.10 -10.77 11.66
CA LYS A 498 -14.43 -10.96 11.06
C LYS A 498 -14.52 -10.28 9.70
N GLY A 499 -15.18 -10.94 8.76
CA GLY A 499 -15.49 -10.43 7.43
C GLY A 499 -14.27 -10.05 6.60
N ARG A 500 -14.54 -9.51 5.42
CA ARG A 500 -13.59 -8.85 4.53
C ARG A 500 -14.28 -7.61 3.99
N THR A 501 -13.64 -6.46 4.11
CA THR A 501 -14.07 -5.20 3.51
C THR A 501 -12.97 -4.71 2.56
N LEU A 502 -13.28 -3.76 1.68
CA LEU A 502 -12.28 -3.22 0.76
C LEU A 502 -11.18 -2.44 1.51
N THR A 503 -11.57 -1.72 2.57
CA THR A 503 -10.68 -0.94 3.43
C THR A 503 -10.58 -1.51 4.85
N GLY A 504 -9.55 -1.08 5.59
CA GLY A 504 -9.34 -1.28 7.04
C GLY A 504 -9.43 -2.72 7.56
N GLY A 505 -8.84 -3.64 6.80
CA GLY A 505 -8.63 -5.03 7.20
C GLY A 505 -7.19 -5.48 6.96
N VAL A 506 -6.86 -6.67 7.44
CA VAL A 506 -5.57 -7.32 7.15
C VAL A 506 -5.64 -8.08 5.82
N GLY A 507 -6.78 -8.69 5.52
CA GLY A 507 -7.01 -9.53 4.35
C GLY A 507 -8.41 -10.16 4.39
N GLY A 508 -8.55 -11.38 3.89
CA GLY A 508 -9.78 -12.17 4.06
C GLY A 508 -10.01 -12.59 5.51
N GLN A 509 -11.23 -12.99 5.84
CA GLN A 509 -11.60 -13.45 7.18
C GLN A 509 -10.66 -14.58 7.66
N GLY A 510 -10.10 -14.41 8.85
CA GLY A 510 -9.15 -15.33 9.44
C GLY A 510 -7.71 -15.20 8.93
N ASP A 511 -7.40 -14.23 8.05
CA ASP A 511 -6.02 -13.90 7.67
C ASP A 511 -5.22 -13.48 8.91
N LYS A 512 -3.97 -13.95 9.00
CA LYS A 512 -3.10 -13.79 10.16
C LYS A 512 -1.69 -13.52 9.70
N ARG A 513 -1.06 -12.51 10.28
CA ARG A 513 0.32 -12.12 9.99
C ARG A 513 1.09 -11.96 11.28
N ALA A 514 2.33 -12.41 11.29
CA ALA A 514 3.23 -12.20 12.40
C ALA A 514 4.60 -11.76 11.88
N SER A 515 5.28 -10.91 12.64
CA SER A 515 6.68 -10.61 12.40
C SER A 515 7.48 -10.75 13.68
N PHE A 516 8.70 -11.25 13.55
CA PHE A 516 9.69 -11.27 14.61
C PHE A 516 10.99 -10.71 14.05
N GLY A 517 11.59 -9.75 14.75
CA GLY A 517 12.87 -9.16 14.33
C GLY A 517 13.86 -8.96 15.44
N ALA A 518 15.12 -8.76 15.07
CA ALA A 518 16.21 -8.35 15.94
C ALA A 518 17.03 -7.26 15.21
N SER A 519 17.04 -6.05 15.77
CA SER A 519 17.71 -4.87 15.22
C SER A 519 18.87 -4.47 16.11
N PHE A 520 20.09 -4.56 15.57
CA PHE A 520 21.33 -4.14 16.20
C PHE A 520 21.66 -2.73 15.72
N ILE A 521 21.74 -1.76 16.64
CA ILE A 521 21.96 -0.35 16.31
C ILE A 521 23.30 0.06 16.88
N ARG A 522 24.21 0.55 16.03
CA ARG A 522 25.52 1.06 16.42
C ARG A 522 25.58 2.57 16.29
N ASN A 523 26.04 3.26 17.35
CA ASN A 523 26.26 4.73 17.35
C ASN A 523 25.05 5.55 16.84
N ASN A 524 23.83 5.02 16.94
CA ASN A 524 22.59 5.60 16.41
C ASN A 524 22.55 5.87 14.89
N ASN A 525 23.55 5.45 14.11
CA ASN A 525 23.61 5.75 12.68
C ASN A 525 23.72 4.51 11.79
N LEU A 526 24.13 3.35 12.31
CA LEU A 526 24.12 2.07 11.59
C LEU A 526 23.13 1.11 12.26
N ALA A 527 22.15 0.61 11.52
CA ALA A 527 21.22 -0.42 11.98
C ALA A 527 21.30 -1.67 11.09
N ILE A 528 21.43 -2.85 11.71
CA ILE A 528 21.37 -4.16 11.06
C ILE A 528 20.20 -4.92 11.64
N THR A 529 19.20 -5.22 10.82
CA THR A 529 17.94 -5.82 11.25
C THR A 529 17.73 -7.16 10.57
N PHE A 530 17.49 -8.20 11.37
CA PHE A 530 17.04 -9.50 10.89
C PHE A 530 15.54 -9.61 11.13
N THR A 531 14.77 -9.99 10.12
CA THR A 531 13.31 -10.12 10.24
C THR A 531 12.82 -11.43 9.63
N TYR A 532 11.96 -12.13 10.36
CA TYR A 532 11.10 -13.20 9.85
C TYR A 532 9.67 -12.69 9.77
N LEU A 533 9.08 -12.73 8.57
CA LEU A 533 7.69 -12.38 8.31
C LEU A 533 6.92 -13.66 7.97
N ALA A 534 5.82 -13.88 8.69
CA ALA A 534 4.98 -15.05 8.56
C ALA A 534 3.54 -14.68 8.20
N TYR A 535 3.00 -15.36 7.20
CA TYR A 535 1.60 -15.37 6.82
C TYR A 535 1.03 -16.72 7.23
N LEU A 536 0.14 -16.71 8.23
CA LEU A 536 -0.25 -17.91 8.97
C LEU A 536 -1.60 -18.44 8.48
N GLY A 537 -1.79 -19.76 8.58
CA GLY A 537 -3.05 -20.44 8.29
C GLY A 537 -3.12 -21.06 6.89
N SER A 538 -4.30 -21.57 6.54
CA SER A 538 -4.51 -22.30 5.27
C SER A 538 -4.88 -21.36 4.13
N PRO A 539 -4.36 -21.60 2.90
CA PRO A 539 -4.72 -20.81 1.72
C PRO A 539 -6.22 -20.90 1.43
N SER A 540 -6.77 -19.86 0.81
CA SER A 540 -8.15 -19.87 0.32
C SER A 540 -8.34 -18.81 -0.76
N LEU A 541 -9.07 -19.19 -1.80
CA LEU A 541 -9.51 -18.30 -2.89
C LEU A 541 -10.97 -17.86 -2.73
N ASP A 542 -11.67 -18.31 -1.67
CA ASP A 542 -13.00 -17.80 -1.34
C ASP A 542 -12.95 -16.30 -1.09
N LEU A 543 -13.86 -15.53 -1.67
CA LEU A 543 -13.75 -14.07 -1.65
C LEU A 543 -13.86 -13.50 -0.23
N VAL A 544 -14.60 -14.13 0.69
CA VAL A 544 -14.68 -13.69 2.08
C VAL A 544 -13.45 -14.13 2.88
N HIS A 545 -12.97 -15.35 2.65
CA HIS A 545 -11.83 -15.95 3.36
C HIS A 545 -10.50 -15.85 2.59
N TYR A 546 -10.40 -14.90 1.66
CA TYR A 546 -9.30 -14.82 0.70
C TYR A 546 -7.94 -14.62 1.40
N ARG A 547 -7.10 -15.65 1.33
CA ARG A 547 -5.81 -15.74 2.02
C ARG A 547 -4.74 -16.17 1.03
N ALA A 548 -4.40 -15.24 0.13
CA ALA A 548 -3.47 -15.46 -0.97
C ALA A 548 -1.99 -15.27 -0.61
N LEU A 549 -1.67 -14.90 0.63
CA LEU A 549 -0.29 -14.67 1.07
C LEU A 549 0.25 -15.78 1.98
N THR A 550 -0.52 -16.83 2.30
CA THR A 550 -0.16 -17.84 3.34
C THR A 550 1.07 -18.69 3.01
N ASP A 551 1.60 -18.62 1.79
CA ASP A 551 2.84 -19.27 1.38
C ASP A 551 4.00 -18.28 1.15
N ARG A 552 3.82 -17.00 1.55
CA ARG A 552 4.76 -15.88 1.35
C ARG A 552 5.71 -15.60 2.50
N ASN A 553 5.87 -16.56 3.42
CA ASN A 553 6.83 -16.39 4.53
C ASN A 553 8.21 -16.04 3.99
N GLN A 554 8.84 -15.03 4.56
CA GLN A 554 10.15 -14.54 4.14
C GLN A 554 11.06 -14.25 5.32
N VAL A 555 12.36 -14.49 5.10
CA VAL A 555 13.44 -14.03 5.97
C VAL A 555 14.15 -12.87 5.28
N SER A 556 14.64 -11.92 6.06
CA SER A 556 15.34 -10.76 5.53
C SER A 556 16.44 -10.25 6.46
N VAL A 557 17.43 -9.62 5.83
CA VAL A 557 18.45 -8.79 6.48
C VAL A 557 18.40 -7.41 5.85
N ASP A 558 18.25 -6.40 6.70
CA ASP A 558 18.20 -5.00 6.32
C ASP A 558 19.36 -4.26 6.98
N MET A 559 20.11 -3.49 6.21
CA MET A 559 21.16 -2.59 6.69
C MET A 559 20.75 -1.16 6.36
N LYS A 560 20.68 -0.31 7.36
CA LYS A 560 20.44 1.13 7.21
C LYS A 560 21.64 1.89 7.74
N TYR A 561 22.12 2.86 6.96
CA TYR A 561 23.08 3.86 7.45
C TYR A 561 22.55 5.26 7.25
N SER A 562 22.56 6.06 8.31
CA SER A 562 22.13 7.47 8.33
C SER A 562 23.35 8.38 8.36
N PHE A 563 23.49 9.20 7.31
CA PHE A 563 24.42 10.33 7.19
C PHE A 563 23.69 11.64 7.51
#